data_AF-A0A0R3ACU9-F1
#
_entry.id   AF-A0A0R3ACU9-F1
#
_cell.length_a   1.000
_cell.length_b   1.000
_cell.length_c   1.000
_cell.angle_alpha   90.00
_cell.angle_beta   90.00
_cell.angle_gamma   90.00
#
_symmetry.space_group_name_H-M   'P 1'
#
loop_
_entity.id
_entity.type
_entity.pdbx_description
1 polymer ?
#
loop_
_entity_poly.entity_id
_entity_poly.type
_entity_poly.pdbx_seq_one_letter_code
_entity_poly.pdbx_strand_id
1 'polypeptide(L)'
;MARSISAAQLGIQLKPDDDASLFKWFIASFLMGKRIQAPIAAQAYKVIVEEEGRNTPRKLQHCTSRELVAMLGRAHYVRYDETTAQRLLDLSARLNADYGGKITRIRQASEDRQAFEQRLAEFDGVGPKTIEIFMRDAADVLF
;
A
#
# COMPACT_ATOMS: atom_id res chain seq x y z
N MET A 1 -16.87 -10.74 -13.20
CA MET A 1 -15.67 -10.70 -12.36
C MET A 1 -15.07 -9.30 -12.50
N ALA A 2 -14.96 -8.54 -11.41
CA ALA A 2 -14.31 -7.22 -11.48
C ALA A 2 -12.82 -7.44 -11.84
N ARG A 3 -12.38 -6.90 -12.98
CA ARG A 3 -10.98 -6.91 -13.41
C ARG A 3 -10.18 -6.28 -12.27
N SER A 4 -9.31 -7.06 -11.64
CA SER A 4 -8.41 -6.56 -10.60
C SER A 4 -7.26 -5.86 -11.30
N ILE A 5 -6.97 -4.64 -10.85
CA ILE A 5 -5.87 -3.83 -11.38
C ILE A 5 -4.56 -4.46 -10.92
N SER A 6 -3.59 -4.62 -11.82
CA SER A 6 -2.23 -5.09 -11.50
C SER A 6 -1.24 -3.95 -11.33
N ALA A 7 -0.08 -4.24 -10.74
CA ALA A 7 1.04 -3.30 -10.59
C ALA A 7 1.43 -2.68 -11.94
N ALA A 8 1.55 -3.51 -12.99
CA ALA A 8 1.90 -3.06 -14.33
C ALA A 8 0.85 -2.11 -14.93
N GLN A 9 -0.44 -2.31 -14.65
CA GLN A 9 -1.52 -1.40 -15.10
C GLN A 9 -1.48 -0.03 -14.41
N LEU A 10 -0.85 0.06 -13.23
CA LEU A 10 -0.56 1.33 -12.56
C LEU A 10 0.78 1.94 -12.98
N GLY A 11 1.53 1.30 -13.90
CA GLY A 11 2.88 1.74 -14.28
C GLY A 11 3.95 1.41 -13.24
N ILE A 12 3.64 0.53 -12.28
CA ILE A 12 4.60 0.08 -11.27
C ILE A 12 5.35 -1.14 -11.83
N GLN A 13 6.65 -0.96 -12.05
CA GLN A 13 7.54 -2.05 -12.40
C GLN A 13 8.16 -2.61 -11.12
N LEU A 14 7.68 -3.78 -10.69
CA LEU A 14 8.24 -4.49 -9.55
C LEU A 14 9.59 -5.11 -9.93
N LYS A 15 10.59 -4.91 -9.07
CA LYS A 15 11.93 -5.47 -9.22
C LYS A 15 12.41 -6.04 -7.89
N PRO A 16 13.27 -7.08 -7.92
CA PRO A 16 13.94 -7.55 -6.71
C PRO A 16 14.68 -6.39 -6.03
N ASP A 17 14.65 -6.35 -4.70
CA ASP A 17 15.29 -5.34 -3.85
C ASP A 17 14.86 -3.87 -4.08
N ASP A 18 13.83 -3.62 -4.89
CA ASP A 18 13.27 -2.28 -5.10
C ASP A 18 12.10 -2.01 -4.14
N ASP A 19 12.46 -1.62 -2.91
CA ASP A 19 11.51 -1.24 -1.84
C ASP A 19 10.57 -0.09 -2.24
N ALA A 20 11.00 0.80 -3.14
CA ALA A 20 10.15 1.89 -3.59
C ALA A 20 9.00 1.36 -4.47
N SER A 21 9.31 0.48 -5.43
CA SER A 21 8.29 -0.17 -6.27
C SER A 21 7.34 -1.04 -5.44
N LEU A 22 7.88 -1.81 -4.49
CA LEU A 22 7.11 -2.64 -3.56
C LEU A 22 6.18 -1.79 -2.70
N PHE A 23 6.69 -0.68 -2.13
CA PHE A 23 5.88 0.20 -1.30
C PHE A 23 4.75 0.85 -2.11
N LYS A 24 5.05 1.34 -3.32
CA LYS A 24 4.02 1.87 -4.23
C LYS A 24 2.90 0.84 -4.46
N TRP A 25 3.28 -0.41 -4.76
CA TRP A 25 2.29 -1.46 -4.99
C TRP A 25 1.53 -1.86 -3.71
N PHE A 26 2.19 -1.81 -2.56
CA PHE A 26 1.55 -2.07 -1.28
C PHE A 26 0.47 -1.03 -0.94
N ILE A 27 0.73 0.26 -1.17
CA ILE A 27 -0.28 1.32 -0.99
C ILE A 27 -1.45 1.15 -1.96
N ALA A 28 -1.18 0.85 -3.24
CA ALA A 28 -2.24 0.55 -4.20
C ALA A 28 -3.12 -0.63 -3.75
N SER A 29 -2.48 -1.71 -3.32
CA SER A 29 -3.15 -2.92 -2.81
C SER A 29 -3.98 -2.61 -1.56
N PHE A 30 -3.47 -1.77 -0.66
CA PHE A 30 -4.17 -1.33 0.55
C PHE A 30 -5.48 -0.60 0.22
N LEU A 31 -5.43 0.33 -0.73
CA LEU A 31 -6.60 1.10 -1.17
C LEU A 31 -7.63 0.20 -1.90
N MET A 32 -7.16 -0.77 -2.68
CA MET A 32 -8.02 -1.74 -3.37
C MET A 32 -8.59 -2.83 -2.46
N GLY A 33 -7.99 -3.05 -1.29
CA GLY A 33 -8.43 -4.07 -0.33
C GLY A 33 -9.76 -3.73 0.37
N LYS A 34 -10.22 -2.47 0.30
CA LYS A 34 -11.53 -2.05 0.80
C LYS A 34 -12.63 -2.28 -0.24
N ARG A 35 -13.90 -2.27 0.21
CA ARG A 35 -15.09 -2.36 -0.66
C ARG A 35 -15.31 -1.06 -1.45
N ILE A 36 -14.38 -0.74 -2.34
CA ILE A 36 -14.38 0.42 -3.23
C ILE A 36 -14.16 -0.02 -4.68
N GLN A 37 -14.66 0.77 -5.62
CA GLN A 37 -14.47 0.49 -7.05
C GLN A 37 -12.99 0.61 -7.42
N ALA A 38 -12.48 -0.36 -8.19
CA ALA A 38 -11.07 -0.41 -8.57
C ALA A 38 -10.55 0.89 -9.22
N PRO A 39 -11.30 1.60 -10.10
CA PRO A 39 -10.85 2.88 -10.64
C PRO A 39 -10.66 3.98 -9.58
N ILE A 40 -11.52 4.03 -8.56
CA ILE A 40 -11.43 5.01 -7.45
C ILE A 40 -10.18 4.72 -6.61
N ALA A 41 -9.92 3.45 -6.29
CA ALA A 41 -8.72 3.06 -5.55
C ALA A 41 -7.42 3.34 -6.34
N ALA A 42 -7.41 3.06 -7.65
CA ALA A 42 -6.29 3.39 -8.53
C ALA A 42 -6.06 4.90 -8.65
N GLN A 43 -7.13 5.69 -8.73
CA GLN A 43 -7.02 7.14 -8.74
C GLN A 43 -6.49 7.67 -7.42
N ALA A 44 -6.95 7.14 -6.29
CA ALA A 44 -6.46 7.51 -4.96
C ALA A 44 -4.95 7.23 -4.82
N TYR A 45 -4.50 6.07 -5.32
CA TYR A 45 -3.08 5.76 -5.40
C TYR A 45 -2.31 6.80 -6.22
N LYS A 46 -2.78 7.13 -7.44
CA LYS A 46 -2.12 8.10 -8.32
C LYS A 46 -1.99 9.47 -7.66
N VAL A 47 -3.07 9.96 -7.04
CA VAL A 47 -3.06 11.25 -6.34
C VAL A 47 -2.03 11.24 -5.21
N ILE A 48 -2.07 10.24 -4.31
CA ILE A 48 -1.18 10.20 -3.14
C ILE A 48 0.29 10.02 -3.54
N VAL A 49 0.57 9.09 -4.45
CA VAL A 49 1.94 8.61 -4.71
C VAL A 49 2.61 9.37 -5.86
N GLU A 50 1.90 9.55 -6.96
CA GLU A 50 2.47 10.10 -8.21
C GLU A 50 2.29 11.61 -8.28
N GLU A 51 1.11 12.16 -7.94
CA GLU A 51 0.86 13.60 -7.97
C GLU A 51 1.46 14.31 -6.74
N GLU A 52 1.21 13.78 -5.54
CA GLU A 52 1.64 14.39 -4.27
C GLU A 52 3.00 13.87 -3.77
N GLY A 53 3.60 12.93 -4.50
CA GLY A 53 4.95 12.44 -4.24
C GLY A 53 5.12 11.65 -2.93
N ARG A 54 4.04 11.15 -2.32
CA ARG A 54 4.07 10.38 -1.05
C ARG A 54 4.43 8.91 -1.29
N ASN A 55 5.52 8.71 -2.01
CA ASN A 55 5.96 7.44 -2.58
C ASN A 55 6.94 6.65 -1.72
N THR A 56 7.13 7.02 -0.46
CA THR A 56 7.92 6.26 0.52
C THR A 56 7.22 6.31 1.88
N PRO A 57 7.43 5.31 2.76
CA PRO A 57 6.78 5.31 4.07
C PRO A 57 7.12 6.57 4.86
N ARG A 58 8.38 7.04 4.79
CA ARG A 58 8.80 8.28 5.46
C ARG A 58 8.03 9.50 4.97
N LYS A 59 7.90 9.69 3.65
CA LYS A 59 7.14 10.82 3.08
C LYS A 59 5.66 10.75 3.43
N LEU A 60 5.08 9.55 3.46
CA LEU A 60 3.67 9.35 3.79
C LEU A 60 3.41 9.59 5.28
N GLN A 61 4.30 9.13 6.17
CA GLN A 61 4.23 9.40 7.62
C GLN A 61 4.31 10.89 7.96
N HIS A 62 5.00 11.70 7.15
CA HIS A 62 5.10 13.15 7.35
C HIS A 62 3.84 13.92 6.92
N CYS A 63 2.84 13.26 6.31
CA CYS A 63 1.55 13.88 6.06
C CYS A 63 0.72 13.97 7.33
N THR A 64 -0.17 14.95 7.37
CA THR A 64 -1.26 15.00 8.33
C THR A 64 -2.44 14.17 7.83
N SER A 65 -3.30 13.72 8.75
CA SER A 65 -4.54 13.02 8.39
C SER A 65 -5.41 13.87 7.46
N ARG A 66 -5.49 15.19 7.71
CA ARG A 66 -6.26 16.12 6.87
C ARG A 66 -5.74 16.22 5.43
N GLU A 67 -4.42 16.26 5.24
CA GLU A 67 -3.83 16.25 3.89
C GLU A 67 -4.19 14.96 3.15
N LEU A 68 -4.08 13.81 3.81
CA LEU A 68 -4.45 12.53 3.20
C LEU A 68 -5.95 12.43 2.89
N VAL A 69 -6.82 12.93 3.77
CA VAL A 69 -8.27 13.02 3.50
C VAL A 69 -8.53 13.89 2.26
N ALA A 70 -7.85 15.03 2.12
CA ALA A 70 -7.99 15.88 0.94
C ALA A 70 -7.53 15.16 -0.35
N MET A 71 -6.42 14.41 -0.29
CA MET A 71 -5.94 13.59 -1.42
C MET A 71 -6.93 12.49 -1.79
N LEU A 72 -7.47 11.79 -0.80
CA LEU A 72 -8.49 10.74 -0.99
C LEU A 72 -9.78 11.32 -1.58
N GLY A 73 -10.20 12.50 -1.11
CA GLY A 73 -11.34 13.24 -1.62
C GLY A 73 -11.22 13.63 -3.10
N ARG A 74 -10.03 14.06 -3.55
CA ARG A 74 -9.74 14.34 -4.98
C ARG A 74 -9.93 13.12 -5.87
N ALA A 75 -9.76 11.92 -5.33
CA ALA A 75 -9.98 10.67 -6.03
C ALA A 75 -11.41 10.11 -5.89
N HIS A 76 -12.32 10.86 -5.25
CA HIS A 76 -13.66 10.40 -4.86
C HIS A 76 -13.66 9.19 -3.90
N TYR A 77 -12.58 8.98 -3.15
CA TYR A 77 -12.46 7.96 -2.11
C TYR A 77 -13.12 8.44 -0.80
N VAL A 78 -14.37 8.91 -0.84
CA VAL A 78 -14.99 9.66 0.29
C VAL A 78 -15.61 8.77 1.37
N ARG A 79 -15.94 7.51 1.07
CA ARG A 79 -16.69 6.65 2.02
C ARG A 79 -15.86 6.26 3.25
N TYR A 80 -14.54 6.19 3.07
CA TYR A 80 -13.62 5.66 4.08
C TYR A 80 -12.37 6.55 4.23
N ASP A 81 -12.40 7.78 3.70
CA ASP A 81 -11.24 8.68 3.65
C ASP A 81 -10.57 8.89 5.00
N GLU A 82 -11.32 9.30 6.04
CA GLU A 82 -10.76 9.56 7.37
C GLU A 82 -10.08 8.32 7.96
N THR A 83 -10.77 7.18 7.96
CA THR A 83 -10.23 5.93 8.49
C THR A 83 -9.06 5.40 7.67
N THR A 84 -9.05 5.64 6.36
CA THR A 84 -8.00 5.19 5.44
C THR A 84 -6.77 6.08 5.59
N ALA A 85 -6.96 7.40 5.71
CA ALA A 85 -5.91 8.36 5.99
C ALA A 85 -5.17 8.00 7.29
N GLN A 86 -5.91 7.77 8.38
CA GLN A 86 -5.30 7.41 9.66
C GLN A 86 -4.49 6.11 9.54
N ARG A 87 -5.07 5.07 8.94
CA ARG A 87 -4.38 3.79 8.76
C ARG A 87 -3.15 3.87 7.87
N LEU A 88 -3.16 4.70 6.83
CA LEU A 88 -1.98 4.92 5.99
C LEU A 88 -0.84 5.57 6.77
N LEU A 89 -1.14 6.49 7.70
CA LEU A 89 -0.15 7.09 8.59
C LEU A 89 0.40 6.05 9.57
N ASP A 90 -0.49 5.29 10.22
CA ASP A 90 -0.11 4.29 11.23
C ASP A 90 0.72 3.17 10.58
N LEU A 91 0.31 2.70 9.40
CA LEU A 91 1.04 1.72 8.60
C LEU A 91 2.44 2.24 8.24
N SER A 92 2.54 3.49 7.79
CA SER A 92 3.82 4.09 7.41
C SER A 92 4.74 4.29 8.61
N ALA A 93 4.19 4.75 9.73
CA ALA A 93 4.92 4.93 10.98
C ALA A 93 5.47 3.60 11.48
N ARG A 94 4.64 2.55 11.52
CA ARG A 94 5.06 1.21 11.92
C ARG A 94 6.10 0.62 10.97
N LEU A 95 5.90 0.77 9.65
CA LEU A 95 6.85 0.28 8.65
C LEU A 95 8.22 0.96 8.80
N ASN A 96 8.25 2.25 9.12
CA ASN A 96 9.48 2.99 9.43
C ASN A 96 10.11 2.55 10.76
N ALA A 97 9.32 2.35 11.81
CA ALA A 97 9.84 1.99 13.13
C ALA A 97 10.39 0.56 13.16
N ASP A 98 9.61 -0.41 12.71
CA ASP A 98 9.91 -1.84 12.89
C ASP A 98 10.81 -2.38 11.77
N TYR A 99 10.71 -1.81 10.58
CA TYR A 99 11.40 -2.31 9.37
C TYR A 99 12.21 -1.22 8.64
N GLY A 100 12.36 -0.02 9.22
CA GLY A 100 13.09 1.10 8.61
C GLY A 100 12.62 1.48 7.21
N GLY A 101 11.31 1.33 6.96
CA GLY A 101 10.67 1.78 5.73
C GLY A 101 10.81 0.81 4.56
N LYS A 102 11.18 -0.45 4.81
CA LYS A 102 11.50 -1.43 3.79
C LYS A 102 10.63 -2.68 3.90
N ILE A 103 9.93 -3.02 2.82
CA ILE A 103 9.15 -4.27 2.70
C ILE A 103 10.08 -5.48 2.58
N THR A 104 11.24 -5.32 1.94
CA THR A 104 12.28 -6.35 1.88
C THR A 104 12.72 -6.80 3.27
N ARG A 105 12.72 -5.91 4.27
CA ARG A 105 13.01 -6.27 5.67
C ARG A 105 11.90 -7.08 6.33
N ILE A 106 10.64 -6.88 5.98
CA ILE A 106 9.55 -7.78 6.42
C ILE A 106 9.78 -9.18 5.86
N ARG A 107 10.20 -9.27 4.59
CA ARG A 107 10.56 -10.55 3.98
C ARG A 107 11.76 -11.19 4.68
N GLN A 108 12.83 -10.44 4.95
CA GLN A 108 14.02 -10.95 5.65
C GLN A 108 13.70 -11.41 7.09
N ALA A 109 12.76 -10.75 7.76
CA ALA A 109 12.30 -11.16 9.08
C ALA A 109 11.38 -12.37 9.06
N SER A 110 10.95 -12.83 7.89
CA SER A 110 10.01 -13.94 7.71
C SER A 110 10.73 -15.22 7.28
N GLU A 111 10.36 -16.34 7.89
CA GLU A 111 10.92 -17.66 7.56
C GLU A 111 10.41 -18.16 6.21
N ASP A 112 9.15 -17.87 5.89
CA ASP A 112 8.49 -18.28 4.66
C ASP A 112 7.44 -17.24 4.21
N ARG A 113 6.73 -17.57 3.12
CA ARG A 113 5.65 -16.74 2.58
C ARG A 113 4.49 -16.56 3.58
N GLN A 114 4.13 -17.60 4.32
CA GLN A 114 3.02 -17.54 5.26
C GLN A 114 3.34 -16.59 6.42
N ALA A 115 4.55 -16.67 6.95
CA ALA A 115 5.06 -15.79 7.99
C ALA A 115 5.17 -14.32 7.52
N PHE A 116 5.44 -14.10 6.23
CA PHE A 116 5.43 -12.77 5.62
C PHE A 116 4.00 -12.20 5.53
N GLU A 117 3.04 -13.00 5.03
CA GLU A 117 1.64 -12.60 4.95
C GLU A 117 1.06 -12.33 6.36
N GLN A 118 1.45 -13.09 7.37
CA GLN A 118 1.08 -12.86 8.77
C GLN A 118 1.61 -11.51 9.28
N ARG A 119 2.90 -11.19 9.06
CA ARG A 119 3.46 -9.88 9.45
C ARG A 119 2.77 -8.73 8.73
N LEU A 120 2.40 -8.89 7.45
CA LEU A 120 1.59 -7.90 6.74
C LEU A 120 0.21 -7.71 7.37
N ALA A 121 -0.44 -8.80 7.81
CA ALA A 121 -1.76 -8.74 8.44
C ALA A 121 -1.76 -8.02 9.80
N GLU A 122 -0.60 -7.85 10.44
CA GLU A 122 -0.50 -7.11 11.70
C GLU A 122 -0.66 -5.60 11.52
N PHE A 123 -0.45 -5.05 10.32
CA PHE A 123 -0.64 -3.63 10.05
C PHE A 123 -2.13 -3.29 10.03
N ASP A 124 -2.56 -2.25 10.77
CA ASP A 124 -3.98 -1.88 10.77
C ASP A 124 -4.46 -1.50 9.36
N GLY A 125 -5.63 -2.00 9.01
CA GLY A 125 -6.22 -1.85 7.69
C GLY A 125 -5.74 -2.85 6.64
N VAL A 126 -4.68 -3.63 6.89
CA VAL A 126 -4.20 -4.67 5.98
C VAL A 126 -4.97 -5.97 6.26
N GLY A 127 -5.98 -6.23 5.43
CA GLY A 127 -6.76 -7.46 5.50
C GLY A 127 -6.31 -8.53 4.49
N PRO A 128 -6.90 -9.73 4.54
CA PRO A 128 -6.59 -10.82 3.60
C PRO A 128 -6.71 -10.40 2.13
N LYS A 129 -7.66 -9.50 1.81
CA LYS A 129 -7.82 -9.01 0.43
C LYS A 129 -6.66 -8.12 -0.02
N THR A 130 -6.15 -7.26 0.87
CA THR A 130 -4.97 -6.43 0.60
C THR A 130 -3.76 -7.32 0.33
N ILE A 131 -3.56 -8.34 1.17
CA ILE A 131 -2.46 -9.30 1.04
C ILE A 131 -2.58 -10.08 -0.27
N GLU A 132 -3.76 -10.59 -0.60
CA GLU A 132 -4.03 -11.31 -1.85
C GLU A 132 -3.67 -10.46 -3.09
N ILE A 133 -4.07 -9.18 -3.10
CA ILE A 133 -3.77 -8.26 -4.20
C ILE A 133 -2.27 -7.98 -4.27
N PHE A 134 -1.65 -7.66 -3.13
CA PHE A 134 -0.23 -7.35 -3.05
C PHE A 134 0.63 -8.53 -3.53
N MET A 135 0.42 -9.70 -2.93
CA MET A 135 1.19 -10.92 -3.19
C MET A 135 1.02 -11.46 -4.61
N ARG A 136 -0.04 -11.10 -5.31
CA ARG A 136 -0.25 -11.54 -6.69
C ARG A 136 0.90 -11.15 -7.62
N ASP A 137 1.36 -9.91 -7.53
CA ASP A 137 2.44 -9.40 -8.37
C ASP A 137 3.76 -9.33 -7.57
N ALA A 138 3.69 -9.15 -6.25
CA ALA A 138 4.89 -9.04 -5.40
C ALA A 138 5.58 -10.39 -5.16
N ALA A 139 4.87 -11.52 -5.23
CA ALA A 139 5.47 -12.83 -5.00
C ALA A 139 6.64 -13.09 -5.96
N ASP A 140 6.47 -12.79 -7.25
CA ASP A 140 7.45 -13.03 -8.31
C ASP A 140 8.82 -12.35 -8.10
N VAL A 141 8.88 -11.31 -7.25
CA VAL A 141 10.12 -10.57 -6.94
C VAL A 141 10.57 -10.74 -5.48
N LEU A 142 9.74 -11.34 -4.62
CA LEU A 142 10.02 -11.56 -3.19
C LEU A 142 10.39 -13.01 -2.87
N PHE A 143 9.92 -13.98 -3.68
CA PHE A 143 10.04 -15.42 -3.47
C PHE A 143 10.36 -16.14 -4.78
#